data_AF-A0A7X9GIL1-F1
#
_entry.id   AF-A0A7X9GIL1-F1
#
_cell.length_a   1.000
_cell.length_b   1.000
_cell.length_c   1.000
_cell.angle_alpha   90.00
_cell.angle_beta   90.00
_cell.angle_gamma   90.00
#
_symmetry.space_group_name_H-M   'P 1'
#
loop_
_entity.id
_entity.type
_entity.pdbx_description
1 polymer ?
#
loop_
_entity_poly.entity_id
_entity_poly.type
_entity_poly.pdbx_seq_one_letter_code
_entity_poly.pdbx_strand_id
1 'polypeptide(L)'
;MLTLVGRDSQLPSSTILMRYMKNVEELLAAGLRRGDVITRWNEAEFRFILHSLNLEQAKIALGRIEEAFYSSYPEAELTMRIDVKAIDAVQPNVRG
;
A
#
# COMPACT_ATOMS: atom_id res chain seq x y z
N MET A 1 -4.38 3.84 0.27
CA MET A 1 -3.75 3.85 -1.05
C MET A 1 -2.25 3.89 -0.85
N LEU A 2 -1.52 3.10 -1.63
CA LEU A 2 -0.06 3.14 -1.68
C LEU A 2 0.35 3.45 -3.11
N THR A 3 1.29 4.37 -3.27
CA THR A 3 1.84 4.79 -4.55
C THR A 3 3.36 4.67 -4.51
N LEU A 4 3.96 4.08 -5.53
CA LEU A 4 5.40 4.15 -5.78
C LEU A 4 5.69 5.29 -6.75
N VAL A 5 6.59 6.18 -6.39
CA VAL A 5 7.04 7.30 -7.24
C VAL A 5 8.56 7.30 -7.35
N GLY A 6 9.13 7.75 -8.45
CA GLY A 6 10.59 7.95 -8.50
C GLY A 6 11.03 9.06 -7.56
N ARG A 7 12.25 8.93 -7.05
CA ARG A 7 12.84 9.84 -6.06
C ARG A 7 13.01 11.26 -6.59
N ASP A 8 13.10 11.42 -7.91
CA ASP A 8 13.21 12.66 -8.67
C ASP A 8 11.86 13.18 -9.20
N SER A 9 10.74 12.62 -8.75
CA SER A 9 9.38 12.87 -9.28
C SER A 9 9.17 12.44 -10.74
N GLN A 10 10.12 11.73 -11.35
CA GLN A 10 9.90 11.02 -12.60
C GLN A 10 9.50 9.58 -12.31
N LEU A 11 8.66 8.98 -13.16
CA LEU A 11 8.41 7.54 -13.05
C LEU A 11 9.64 6.82 -13.61
N PRO A 12 10.28 5.91 -12.85
CA PRO A 12 11.36 5.11 -13.40
C PRO A 12 10.84 4.24 -14.54
N SER A 13 11.77 3.67 -15.31
CA SER A 13 11.40 2.79 -16.42
C SER A 13 10.38 1.72 -15.99
N SER A 14 9.45 1.38 -16.88
CA SER A 14 8.35 0.44 -16.59
C SER A 14 8.85 -0.90 -16.05
N THR A 15 10.02 -1.37 -16.52
CA THR A 15 10.66 -2.59 -16.01
C THR A 15 11.08 -2.49 -14.55
N ILE A 16 11.70 -1.37 -14.15
CA ILE A 16 12.11 -1.12 -12.76
C ILE A 16 10.87 -0.99 -11.88
N LEU A 17 9.90 -0.18 -12.31
CA LEU A 17 8.65 0.02 -11.60
C LEU A 17 7.91 -1.31 -11.39
N MET A 18 7.77 -2.12 -12.44
CA MET A 18 7.10 -3.42 -12.36
C MET A 18 7.79 -4.37 -11.39
N ARG A 19 9.12 -4.40 -11.38
CA ARG A 19 9.89 -5.22 -10.42
C ARG A 19 9.59 -4.81 -8.99
N TYR A 20 9.68 -3.51 -8.68
CA TYR A 20 9.43 -3.03 -7.32
C TYR A 20 7.97 -3.15 -6.91
N MET A 21 7.02 -3.02 -7.84
CA MET A 21 5.61 -3.28 -7.56
C MET A 21 5.36 -4.73 -7.15
N LYS A 22 6.02 -5.69 -7.79
CA LYS A 22 5.95 -7.11 -7.38
C LYS A 22 6.55 -7.33 -5.98
N ASN A 23 7.71 -6.71 -5.71
CA ASN A 23 8.34 -6.79 -4.40
C ASN A 23 7.43 -6.21 -3.29
N VAL A 24 6.75 -5.09 -3.58
CA VAL A 24 5.79 -4.48 -2.65
C VAL A 24 4.56 -5.36 -2.47
N GLU A 25 4.07 -6.02 -3.53
CA GLU A 25 2.97 -6.99 -3.43
C GLU A 25 3.31 -8.13 -2.46
N GLU A 26 4.53 -8.65 -2.52
CA GLU A 26 5.03 -9.68 -1.60
C GLU A 26 5.12 -9.16 -0.14
N LEU A 27 5.62 -7.93 0.06
CA LEU A 27 5.64 -7.29 1.38
C LEU A 27 4.23 -7.07 1.95
N LEU A 28 3.29 -6.64 1.10
CA LEU A 28 1.89 -6.44 1.49
C LEU A 28 1.22 -7.78 1.84
N ALA A 29 1.45 -8.83 1.05
CA ALA A 29 0.92 -10.16 1.31
C ALA A 29 1.48 -10.79 2.60
N ALA A 30 2.74 -10.49 2.96
CA ALA A 30 3.35 -10.93 4.20
C ALA A 30 2.91 -10.11 5.42
N GLY A 31 2.66 -8.80 5.23
CA GLY A 31 2.34 -7.87 6.32
C GLY A 31 0.85 -7.77 6.66
N LEU A 32 -0.04 -8.07 5.72
CA LEU A 32 -1.49 -7.91 5.87
C LEU A 32 -2.20 -9.25 6.10
N ARG A 33 -3.32 -9.22 6.82
CA ARG A 33 -4.05 -10.44 7.20
C ARG A 33 -4.97 -10.87 6.07
N ARG A 34 -5.35 -12.16 6.07
CA ARG A 34 -6.19 -12.80 5.03
C ARG A 34 -7.56 -12.13 4.76
N GLY A 35 -8.02 -11.26 5.65
CA GLY A 35 -9.23 -10.46 5.43
C GLY A 35 -8.98 -9.15 4.68
N ASP A 36 -7.80 -8.56 4.85
CA ASP A 36 -7.49 -7.27 4.24
C ASP A 36 -7.48 -7.40 2.71
N VAL A 37 -8.24 -6.55 2.03
CA VAL A 37 -8.35 -6.57 0.57
C VAL A 37 -7.24 -5.69 0.02
N ILE A 38 -6.42 -6.22 -0.88
CA ILE A 38 -5.36 -5.49 -1.57
C ILE A 38 -5.53 -5.75 -3.07
N THR A 39 -5.49 -4.69 -3.88
CA THR A 39 -5.51 -4.80 -5.33
C THR A 39 -4.52 -3.83 -5.93
N ARG A 40 -3.81 -4.29 -6.96
CA ARG A 40 -3.09 -3.39 -7.85
C ARG A 40 -4.13 -2.55 -8.61
N TRP A 41 -4.02 -1.23 -8.51
CA TRP A 41 -4.94 -0.29 -9.17
C TRP A 41 -4.43 0.13 -10.54
N ASN A 42 -3.11 0.35 -10.64
CA ASN A 42 -2.43 0.64 -11.90
C ASN A 42 -0.95 0.24 -11.83
N GLU A 43 -0.13 0.74 -12.74
CA GLU A 43 1.28 0.39 -12.83
C GLU A 43 2.11 0.82 -11.61
N ALA A 44 1.68 1.83 -10.85
CA ALA A 44 2.42 2.42 -9.72
C ALA A 44 1.65 2.40 -8.39
N GLU A 45 0.39 1.97 -8.39
CA GLU A 45 -0.50 2.12 -7.23
C GLU A 45 -1.18 0.82 -6.80
N PHE A 46 -1.30 0.70 -5.48
CA PHE A 46 -2.13 -0.30 -4.80
C PHE A 46 -3.26 0.40 -4.04
N ARG A 47 -4.44 -0.22 -4.08
CA ARG A 47 -5.57 0.10 -3.22
C ARG A 47 -5.78 -1.03 -2.23
N PHE A 48 -6.18 -0.66 -1.03
CA PHE A 48 -6.46 -1.62 0.02
C PHE A 48 -7.61 -1.16 0.92
N ILE A 49 -8.32 -2.14 1.48
CA ILE A 49 -9.36 -1.97 2.49
C ILE A 49 -8.97 -2.88 3.66
N LEU A 50 -8.60 -2.26 4.79
CA LEU A 50 -8.12 -2.95 5.99
C LEU A 50 -9.27 -3.08 6.98
N HIS A 51 -10.24 -3.95 6.68
CA HIS A 51 -11.46 -4.06 7.49
C HIS A 51 -11.20 -4.60 8.91
N SER A 52 -10.03 -5.19 9.14
CA SER A 52 -9.65 -5.81 10.41
C SER A 52 -8.88 -4.88 11.35
N LEU A 53 -8.54 -3.68 10.89
CA LEU A 53 -7.69 -2.71 11.60
C LEU A 53 -8.42 -1.37 11.74
N ASN A 54 -8.30 -0.74 12.91
CA ASN A 54 -8.63 0.67 13.03
C ASN A 54 -7.54 1.55 12.40
N LEU A 55 -7.78 2.86 12.30
CA LEU A 55 -6.86 3.78 11.63
C LEU A 55 -5.43 3.77 12.23
N GLU A 56 -5.30 3.72 13.55
CA GLU A 56 -3.97 3.70 14.21
C GLU A 56 -3.24 2.38 13.97
N GLN A 57 -3.95 1.25 14.06
CA GLN A 57 -3.39 -0.06 13.75
C GLN A 57 -2.97 -0.17 12.27
N ALA A 58 -3.77 0.40 11.37
CA ALA A 58 -3.45 0.48 9.95
C ALA A 58 -2.18 1.30 9.71
N LYS A 59 -2.04 2.48 10.33
CA LYS A 59 -0.82 3.29 10.24
C LYS A 59 0.42 2.53 10.72
N ILE A 60 0.33 1.81 11.85
CA ILE A 60 1.44 1.01 12.37
C ILE A 60 1.80 -0.13 11.42
N ALA A 61 0.81 -0.88 10.91
CA ALA A 61 1.06 -2.00 9.99
C ALA A 61 1.68 -1.52 8.68
N LEU A 62 1.16 -0.43 8.12
CA LEU A 62 1.67 0.17 6.88
C LEU A 62 3.05 0.81 7.08
N GLY A 63 3.33 1.41 8.24
CA GLY A 63 4.66 1.92 8.59
C GLY A 63 5.72 0.82 8.61
N ARG A 64 5.38 -0.37 9.11
CA ARG A 64 6.29 -1.53 9.05
C ARG A 64 6.57 -1.99 7.62
N ILE A 65 5.57 -1.90 6.73
CA ILE A 65 5.74 -2.24 5.31
C ILE A 65 6.66 -1.22 4.63
N GLU A 66 6.49 0.06 4.95
CA GLU A 66 7.36 1.14 4.48
C GLU A 66 8.81 0.95 4.96
N GLU A 67 9.01 0.70 6.25
CA GLU A 67 10.34 0.39 6.81
C GLU A 67 10.97 -0.85 6.16
N ALA A 68 10.20 -1.92 5.98
CA ALA A 68 10.68 -3.14 5.32
C ALA A 68 11.07 -2.90 3.86
N PHE A 69 10.34 -2.03 3.15
CA PHE A 69 10.69 -1.63 1.79
C PHE A 69 12.04 -0.91 1.76
N TYR A 70 12.25 0.13 2.57
CA TYR A 70 13.50 0.87 2.57
C TYR A 70 14.68 0.05 3.09
N SER A 71 14.45 -0.85 4.05
CA SER A 71 15.49 -1.74 4.55
C SER A 71 15.88 -2.82 3.54
N SER A 72 14.92 -3.34 2.76
CA SER A 72 15.19 -4.38 1.76
C SER A 72 15.75 -3.81 0.46
N TYR A 73 15.44 -2.55 0.17
CA TYR A 73 15.77 -1.89 -1.09
C TYR A 73 16.37 -0.48 -0.87
N PRO A 74 17.52 -0.35 -0.18
CA PRO A 74 18.11 0.96 0.12
C PRO A 74 18.52 1.75 -1.14
N GLU A 75 18.95 1.05 -2.18
CA GLU A 75 19.35 1.60 -3.48
C GLU A 75 18.16 1.85 -4.42
N ALA A 76 16.92 1.68 -3.96
CA ALA A 76 15.76 1.97 -4.80
C ALA A 76 15.70 3.47 -5.11
N GLU A 77 15.66 3.80 -6.40
CA GLU A 77 15.35 5.15 -6.89
C GLU A 77 13.86 5.50 -6.77
N LEU A 78 13.16 4.83 -5.84
CA LEU A 78 11.73 4.94 -5.61
C LEU A 78 11.46 5.37 -4.18
N THR A 79 10.36 6.10 -4.03
CA THR A 79 9.77 6.50 -2.76
C THR A 79 8.39 5.87 -2.65
N MET A 80 8.10 5.25 -1.51
CA MET A 80 6.78 4.76 -1.17
C MET A 80 5.97 5.87 -0.51
N ARG A 81 4.75 6.11 -0.98
CA ARG A 81 3.79 7.02 -0.35
C ARG A 81 2.55 6.25 0.05
N ILE A 82 2.12 6.43 1.29
CA ILE A 82 0.95 5.75 1.85
C ILE A 82 -0.04 6.80 2.36
N ASP A 83 -1.27 6.77 1.84
CA ASP A 83 -2.41 7.55 2.36
C ASP A 83 -3.48 6.58 2.89
N VAL A 84 -3.85 6.72 4.15
CA VAL A 84 -4.88 5.91 4.80
C VAL A 84 -5.91 6.82 5.47
N LYS A 85 -7.18 6.52 5.24
CA LYS A 85 -8.32 7.27 5.78
C LYS A 85 -9.31 6.29 6.38
N ALA A 86 -9.94 6.70 7.47
CA ALA A 86 -11.07 5.96 8.01
C ALA A 86 -12.19 5.96 6.97
N ILE A 87 -12.79 4.78 6.74
CA ILE A 87 -14.01 4.66 5.96
C ILE A 87 -15.13 4.63 6.98
N ASP A 88 -15.99 5.65 6.98
CA ASP A 88 -17.18 5.63 7.81
C ASP A 88 -18.03 4.42 7.42
N ALA A 89 -18.47 3.66 8.42
CA ALA A 89 -19.37 2.54 8.19
C ALA A 89 -20.62 3.08 7.49
N VAL A 90 -20.90 2.59 6.28
CA VAL A 90 -22.18 2.84 5.61
C VAL A 90 -23.24 2.22 6.51
N GLN A 91 -24.04 3.05 7.18
CA GLN A 91 -25.22 2.54 7.90
C GLN A 91 -26.09 1.82 6.87
N PRO A 92 -26.43 0.53 7.08
CA PRO A 92 -27.37 -0.12 6.20
C PRO A 92 -28.67 0.69 6.26
N ASN A 93 -29.12 1.21 5.11
CA ASN A 93 -30.40 1.87 4.98
C ASN A 93 -31.49 0.91 5.47
N VAL A 94 -31.95 1.08 6.70
CA VAL A 94 -33.14 0.41 7.21
C VAL A 94 -34.31 1.10 6.53
N ARG A 95 -34.72 0.58 5.37
CA ARG A 95 -36.03 0.91 4.81
C ARG A 95 -37.07 0.22 5.69
N GLY A 96 -37.69 1.00 6.57
CA GLY A 96 -38.96 0.66 7.22
C GLY A 96 -40.12 0.79 6.25
#